data_AF-A0A1V5PBR2-F1
#
_entry.id   AF-A0A1V5PBR2-F1
#
_cell.length_a   1.000
_cell.length_b   1.000
_cell.length_c   1.000
_cell.angle_alpha   90.00
_cell.angle_beta   90.00
_cell.angle_gamma   90.00
#
_symmetry.space_group_name_H-M   'P 1'
#
loop_
_entity.id
_entity.type
_entity.pdbx_description
1 polymer ?
#
loop_
_entity_poly.entity_id
_entity_poly.type
_entity_poly.pdbx_seq_one_letter_code
_entity_poly.pdbx_strand_id
1 'polypeptide(L)'
;MKFICKENWKEVLWKYVLIVLIAIMFNFYYLWNVINIQLVNKSFISMAVKTRVLNPPISKFIWVVLGTEIYWNNNDGIFINIINNTPFILYLLLYLLGIAGIILYMLNLKRKKEGQDLFQLVLISFSLLILLFYILGYLPENYQILFFKHVYLLDRYMVFFLFVIICFFTYLLSNMKNNIPWRRFFYVTFIILAFLELFRSVYFVKDNLAMFDISQDSKAIEEVWHWVNKNVNKDEGRVVYQETYYCFPIDHPLNKSHVMTLSAMKTGVPQFINTSASEDVNFFLRYFLMLNHFIFGRPIDEISDTKLYNLMRIFNAHYIVSCEEELKSKLEGSSLFILKFSSPPFTIFEIKDKEKISWTEFSYNEIEYNILKWTDSNIVLKINNSFTDNQMLLKVLWHPYWKAYIDGNEISIGRNQFGMIMVDLPDKKDMTFELRYSSFNPVTVTVNLLSFLVFFIYLVVLFYRKLSTAPGKRVSKKL
;
A
#
# COMPACT_ATOMS: atom_id res chain seq x y z
N MET A 1 27.19 34.92 -30.40
CA MET A 1 25.74 34.93 -30.68
C MET A 1 25.49 34.57 -32.16
N LYS A 2 25.89 33.36 -32.58
CA LYS A 2 25.82 32.89 -33.99
C LYS A 2 25.36 31.42 -34.07
N PHE A 3 24.42 31.02 -33.20
CA PHE A 3 23.93 29.63 -33.12
C PHE A 3 22.42 29.48 -33.39
N ILE A 4 21.74 30.53 -33.82
CA ILE A 4 20.31 30.48 -34.19
C ILE A 4 20.17 31.03 -35.60
N CYS A 5 20.65 30.28 -36.59
CA CYS A 5 20.38 30.59 -38.00
C CYS A 5 20.30 29.28 -38.78
N LYS A 6 19.11 28.64 -38.71
CA LYS A 6 18.44 27.81 -39.74
C LYS A 6 17.56 26.69 -39.16
N GLU A 7 17.64 26.38 -37.88
CA GLU A 7 16.65 25.51 -37.23
C GLU A 7 15.47 26.34 -36.73
N ASN A 8 14.26 25.81 -36.96
CA ASN A 8 12.99 26.41 -36.63
C ASN A 8 12.97 26.70 -35.11
N TRP A 9 13.15 27.95 -34.69
CA TRP A 9 13.35 28.31 -33.27
C TRP A 9 12.26 27.76 -32.33
N LYS A 10 11.03 27.59 -32.85
CA LYS A 10 9.92 26.94 -32.15
C LYS A 10 10.21 25.45 -31.84
N GLU A 11 10.92 24.73 -32.69
CA GLU A 11 11.32 23.33 -32.51
C GLU A 11 12.40 23.18 -31.45
N VAL A 12 13.38 24.09 -31.46
CA VAL A 12 14.42 24.19 -30.42
C VAL A 12 13.75 24.47 -29.08
N LEU A 13 12.90 25.50 -29.00
CA LEU A 13 12.19 25.89 -27.79
C LEU A 13 11.34 24.75 -27.20
N TRP A 14 10.52 24.07 -28.02
CA TRP A 14 9.68 22.95 -27.57
C TRP A 14 10.49 21.77 -27.01
N LYS A 15 11.61 21.41 -27.65
CA LYS A 15 12.48 20.32 -27.18
C LYS A 15 13.07 20.63 -25.81
N TYR A 16 13.61 21.83 -25.63
CA TYR A 16 14.21 22.24 -24.35
C TYR A 16 13.15 22.44 -23.25
N VAL A 17 11.97 22.96 -23.57
CA VAL A 17 10.85 23.07 -22.61
C VAL A 17 10.41 21.68 -22.14
N LEU A 18 10.29 20.70 -23.03
CA LEU A 18 9.91 19.33 -22.63
C LEU A 18 10.98 18.66 -21.74
N ILE A 19 12.26 18.85 -22.06
CA ILE A 19 13.37 18.35 -21.23
C ILE A 19 13.31 18.97 -19.82
N VAL A 20 13.05 20.28 -19.73
CA VAL A 20 12.90 20.98 -18.45
C VAL A 20 11.67 20.46 -17.69
N LEU A 21 10.54 20.24 -18.35
CA LEU A 21 9.34 19.67 -17.72
C LEU A 21 9.57 18.25 -17.21
N ILE A 22 10.23 17.38 -17.98
CA ILE A 22 10.64 16.04 -17.54
C ILE A 22 11.51 16.14 -16.28
N ALA A 23 12.50 17.04 -16.28
CA ALA A 23 13.38 17.24 -15.13
C ALA A 23 12.63 17.77 -13.90
N ILE A 24 11.71 18.74 -14.06
CA ILE A 24 10.90 19.28 -12.96
C ILE A 24 9.98 18.20 -12.39
N MET A 25 9.25 17.47 -13.23
CA MET A 25 8.30 16.46 -12.77
C MET A 25 8.99 15.28 -12.08
N PHE A 26 10.16 14.88 -12.57
CA PHE A 26 10.97 13.87 -11.92
C PHE A 26 11.46 14.37 -10.55
N ASN A 27 12.06 15.57 -10.49
CA ASN A 27 12.47 16.15 -9.20
C ASN A 27 11.29 16.31 -8.24
N PHE A 28 10.09 16.67 -8.72
CA PHE A 28 8.91 16.80 -7.89
C PHE A 28 8.38 15.46 -7.37
N TYR A 29 8.37 14.40 -8.20
CA TYR A 29 8.04 13.03 -7.76
C TYR A 29 8.91 12.59 -6.57
N TYR A 30 10.22 12.84 -6.66
CA TYR A 30 11.16 12.48 -5.60
C TYR A 30 11.06 13.40 -4.38
N LEU A 31 11.00 14.72 -4.59
CA LEU A 31 10.90 15.72 -3.51
C LEU A 31 9.56 15.63 -2.77
N TRP A 32 8.48 15.23 -3.44
CA TRP A 32 7.17 15.13 -2.82
C TRP A 32 7.04 13.89 -1.93
N ASN A 33 7.60 12.76 -2.35
CA ASN A 33 7.73 11.57 -1.49
C ASN A 33 8.51 11.87 -0.20
N VAL A 34 9.46 12.81 -0.22
CA VAL A 34 10.15 13.29 1.00
C VAL A 34 9.21 14.01 1.94
N ILE A 35 8.45 14.95 1.42
CA ILE A 35 7.56 15.78 2.21
C ILE A 35 6.54 14.85 2.90
N ASN A 36 5.99 13.89 2.16
CA ASN A 36 5.04 12.93 2.71
C ASN A 36 5.67 11.95 3.70
N ILE A 37 6.80 11.31 3.38
CA ILE A 37 7.48 10.38 4.30
C ILE A 37 7.94 11.13 5.56
N GLN A 38 8.40 12.37 5.47
CA GLN A 38 8.79 13.17 6.62
C GLN A 38 7.60 13.65 7.45
N LEU A 39 6.48 14.03 6.83
CA LEU A 39 5.27 14.38 7.57
C LEU A 39 4.71 13.16 8.28
N VAL A 40 4.65 12.02 7.60
CA VAL A 40 4.19 10.74 8.16
C VAL A 40 5.13 10.25 9.27
N ASN A 41 6.44 10.17 9.02
CA ASN A 41 7.41 9.79 10.05
C ASN A 41 7.48 10.80 11.20
N LYS A 42 7.41 12.11 10.97
CA LYS A 42 7.33 13.08 12.07
C LYS A 42 6.03 12.93 12.85
N SER A 43 4.90 12.61 12.21
CA SER A 43 3.66 12.33 12.92
C SER A 43 3.75 11.06 13.77
N PHE A 44 4.31 9.96 13.23
CA PHE A 44 4.57 8.73 13.99
C PHE A 44 5.59 8.92 15.12
N ILE A 45 6.69 9.64 14.88
CA ILE A 45 7.76 9.90 15.86
C ILE A 45 7.30 10.88 16.94
N SER A 46 6.55 11.92 16.58
CA SER A 46 6.00 12.88 17.56
C SER A 46 4.96 12.24 18.49
N MET A 47 4.28 11.19 18.01
CA MET A 47 3.34 10.42 18.82
C MET A 47 4.04 9.31 19.62
N ALA A 48 5.02 8.59 19.05
CA ALA A 48 5.58 7.38 19.66
C ALA A 48 6.78 7.58 20.61
N VAL A 49 7.32 8.79 20.79
CA VAL A 49 8.67 8.94 21.38
C VAL A 49 8.75 10.01 22.49
N LYS A 50 8.73 9.55 23.76
CA LYS A 50 9.41 10.20 24.90
C LYS A 50 10.89 9.76 25.03
N THR A 51 11.42 8.99 24.08
CA THR A 51 12.80 8.47 24.11
C THR A 51 13.73 9.23 23.15
N ARG A 52 14.59 10.08 23.72
CA ARG A 52 15.78 10.74 23.10
C ARG A 52 15.86 10.75 21.56
N VAL A 53 15.51 11.93 21.04
CA VAL A 53 15.75 12.39 19.66
C VAL A 53 17.18 12.12 19.20
N LEU A 54 17.36 11.20 18.26
CA LEU A 54 18.41 11.29 17.26
C LEU A 54 17.76 11.87 16.00
N ASN A 55 17.92 13.18 15.79
CA ASN A 55 17.61 13.79 14.51
C ASN A 55 18.30 12.96 13.42
N PRO A 56 17.57 12.44 12.40
CA PRO A 56 18.22 11.72 11.33
C PRO A 56 19.22 12.68 10.65
N PRO A 57 20.48 12.26 10.46
CA PRO A 57 21.49 13.12 9.86
C PRO A 57 21.04 13.59 8.47
N ILE A 58 21.52 14.76 8.04
CA ILE A 58 21.24 15.34 6.71
C ILE A 58 21.54 14.35 5.57
N SER A 59 22.43 13.36 5.79
CA SER A 59 22.61 12.24 4.88
C SER A 59 21.32 11.45 4.65
N LYS A 60 20.58 11.08 5.70
CA LYS A 60 19.28 10.40 5.61
C LYS A 60 18.24 11.25 4.87
N PHE A 61 18.34 12.58 4.95
CA PHE A 61 17.51 13.51 4.19
C PHE A 61 17.78 13.44 2.68
N ILE A 62 19.04 13.37 2.25
CA ILE A 62 19.41 13.19 0.83
C ILE A 62 18.92 11.84 0.29
N TRP A 63 18.96 10.79 1.12
CA TRP A 63 18.53 9.44 0.73
C TRP A 63 17.01 9.32 0.61
N VAL A 64 16.25 9.92 1.53
CA VAL A 64 14.79 10.05 1.43
C VAL A 64 14.41 10.93 0.23
N VAL A 65 15.21 11.96 -0.11
CA VAL A 65 15.08 12.83 -1.30
C VAL A 65 15.21 12.10 -2.62
N LEU A 66 15.85 10.95 -2.66
CA LEU A 66 15.90 10.12 -3.86
C LEU A 66 14.86 8.98 -3.82
N GLY A 67 13.96 8.96 -2.82
CA GLY A 67 12.95 7.91 -2.62
C GLY A 67 13.55 6.58 -2.15
N THR A 68 14.72 6.64 -1.49
CA THR A 68 15.65 5.50 -1.42
C THR A 68 16.28 5.41 -0.05
N GLU A 69 15.82 4.50 0.80
CA GLU A 69 16.52 4.19 2.04
C GLU A 69 17.69 3.25 1.70
N ILE A 70 18.92 3.77 1.71
CA ILE A 70 20.09 2.90 1.79
C ILE A 70 20.07 2.27 3.18
N TYR A 71 19.75 0.97 3.25
CA TYR A 71 19.77 0.23 4.51
C TYR A 71 21.22 -0.12 4.82
N TRP A 72 21.83 0.66 5.70
CA TRP A 72 23.17 0.39 6.19
C TRP A 72 23.09 0.06 7.67
N ASN A 73 23.30 -1.22 8.00
CA ASN A 73 23.38 -1.71 9.35
C ASN A 73 24.84 -1.97 9.69
N ASN A 74 25.36 -1.25 10.70
CA ASN A 74 26.76 -1.37 11.11
C ASN A 74 27.11 -2.76 11.66
N ASN A 75 26.10 -3.54 12.05
CA ASN A 75 26.29 -4.91 12.53
C ASN A 75 26.32 -5.95 11.40
N ASP A 76 25.93 -5.56 10.18
CA ASP A 76 25.93 -6.45 9.02
C ASP A 76 27.27 -6.35 8.28
N GLY A 77 27.74 -7.48 7.73
CA GLY A 77 28.91 -7.47 6.86
C GLY A 77 28.71 -6.59 5.63
N ILE A 78 29.78 -6.01 5.09
CA ILE A 78 29.75 -5.11 3.91
C ILE A 78 28.98 -5.74 2.73
N PHE A 79 29.15 -7.05 2.49
CA PHE A 79 28.43 -7.77 1.45
C PHE A 79 26.91 -7.82 1.68
N ILE A 80 26.47 -8.03 2.93
CA ILE A 80 25.04 -8.05 3.29
C ILE A 80 24.45 -6.66 3.09
N ASN A 81 25.15 -5.62 3.52
CA ASN A 81 24.75 -4.24 3.27
C ASN A 81 24.64 -3.95 1.76
N ILE A 82 25.60 -4.39 0.93
CA ILE A 82 25.51 -4.22 -0.53
C ILE A 82 24.31 -4.98 -1.12
N ILE A 83 24.06 -6.21 -0.67
CA ILE A 83 22.91 -7.02 -1.14
C ILE A 83 21.58 -6.35 -0.77
N ASN A 84 21.45 -5.86 0.47
CA ASN A 84 20.25 -5.15 0.94
C ASN A 84 19.97 -3.88 0.11
N ASN A 85 21.01 -3.25 -0.44
CA ASN A 85 20.92 -2.06 -1.28
C ASN A 85 20.92 -2.33 -2.79
N THR A 86 21.02 -3.59 -3.21
CA THR A 86 21.04 -3.98 -4.63
C THR A 86 19.79 -3.51 -5.40
N PRO A 87 18.54 -3.70 -4.91
CA PRO A 87 17.37 -3.23 -5.65
C PRO A 87 17.39 -1.71 -5.82
N PHE A 88 17.84 -0.98 -4.80
CA PHE A 88 18.02 0.47 -4.88
C PHE A 88 18.99 0.86 -6.01
N ILE A 89 20.19 0.28 -6.00
CA ILE A 89 21.24 0.59 -6.98
C ILE A 89 20.74 0.25 -8.40
N LEU A 90 20.03 -0.87 -8.54
CA LEU A 90 19.43 -1.31 -9.80
C LEU A 90 18.41 -0.30 -10.34
N TYR A 91 17.42 0.09 -9.54
CA TYR A 91 16.37 1.02 -9.96
C TYR A 91 16.92 2.42 -10.23
N LEU A 92 17.82 2.93 -9.38
CA LEU A 92 18.45 4.24 -9.59
C LEU A 92 19.20 4.29 -10.92
N LEU A 93 20.03 3.28 -11.18
CA LEU A 93 20.81 3.18 -12.41
C LEU A 93 19.88 3.07 -13.64
N LEU A 94 18.78 2.32 -13.53
CA LEU A 94 17.76 2.19 -14.57
C LEU A 94 17.06 3.52 -14.87
N TYR A 95 16.65 4.26 -13.84
CA TYR A 95 16.00 5.55 -14.03
C TYR A 95 16.95 6.57 -14.68
N LEU A 96 18.18 6.70 -14.17
CA LEU A 96 19.17 7.63 -14.72
C LEU A 96 19.47 7.35 -16.19
N LEU A 97 19.71 6.09 -16.54
CA LEU A 97 20.03 5.70 -17.91
C LEU A 97 18.80 5.74 -18.82
N GLY A 98 17.61 5.41 -18.32
CA GLY A 98 16.36 5.57 -19.07
C GLY A 98 16.07 7.03 -19.41
N ILE A 99 16.25 7.95 -18.45
CA ILE A 99 16.10 9.40 -18.68
C ILE A 99 17.15 9.91 -19.64
N ALA A 100 18.42 9.51 -19.48
CA ALA A 100 19.46 9.84 -20.44
C ALA A 100 19.09 9.34 -21.86
N GLY A 101 18.44 8.19 -21.95
CA GLY A 101 17.84 7.68 -23.18
C GLY A 101 16.72 8.55 -23.76
N ILE A 102 15.80 9.04 -22.92
CA ILE A 102 14.74 9.98 -23.31
C ILE A 102 15.36 11.27 -23.84
N ILE A 103 16.34 11.83 -23.13
CA ILE A 103 17.04 13.06 -23.53
C ILE A 103 17.75 12.85 -24.87
N LEU A 104 18.52 11.76 -25.00
CA LEU A 104 19.22 11.44 -26.24
C LEU A 104 18.23 11.25 -27.41
N TYR A 105 17.09 10.61 -27.16
CA TYR A 105 16.03 10.45 -28.16
C TYR A 105 15.48 11.81 -28.61
N MET A 106 15.13 12.68 -27.65
CA MET A 106 14.61 14.03 -27.93
C MET A 106 15.61 14.90 -28.72
N LEU A 107 16.90 14.79 -28.40
CA LEU A 107 17.98 15.48 -29.11
C LEU A 107 18.12 14.97 -30.56
N ASN A 108 18.03 13.65 -30.75
CA ASN A 108 18.18 13.01 -32.06
C ASN A 108 16.90 13.06 -32.93
N LEU A 109 15.78 13.53 -32.37
CA LEU A 109 14.49 13.62 -33.06
C LEU A 109 14.59 14.59 -34.26
N LYS A 110 14.78 14.04 -35.46
CA LYS A 110 14.63 14.77 -36.72
C LYS A 110 13.24 14.45 -37.24
N ARG A 111 12.48 15.46 -37.67
CA ARG A 111 11.07 15.35 -38.08
C ARG A 111 10.85 14.57 -39.39
N LYS A 112 11.49 13.40 -39.58
CA LYS A 112 11.07 12.41 -40.57
C LYS A 112 9.84 11.72 -39.99
N LYS A 113 8.70 11.84 -40.67
CA LYS A 113 7.41 11.25 -40.29
C LYS A 113 7.44 9.71 -40.43
N GLU A 114 8.29 9.02 -39.69
CA GLU A 114 8.24 7.57 -39.57
C GLU A 114 7.49 7.19 -38.28
N GLY A 115 6.57 6.23 -38.36
CA GLY A 115 5.66 5.89 -37.24
C GLY A 115 6.31 5.50 -35.91
N GLN A 116 7.62 5.24 -35.87
CA GLN A 116 8.37 5.01 -34.62
C GLN A 116 8.56 6.30 -33.80
N ASP A 117 8.81 7.44 -34.46
CA ASP A 117 9.07 8.71 -33.78
C ASP A 117 7.79 9.26 -33.11
N LEU A 118 6.63 9.05 -33.76
CA LEU A 118 5.33 9.43 -33.20
C LEU A 118 4.99 8.56 -31.97
N PHE A 119 5.26 7.27 -32.03
CA PHE A 119 4.94 6.34 -30.94
C PHE A 119 5.81 6.58 -29.68
N GLN A 120 7.12 6.78 -29.84
CA GLN A 120 8.00 7.09 -28.71
C GLN A 120 7.67 8.45 -28.08
N LEU A 121 7.19 9.41 -28.87
CA LEU A 121 6.68 10.69 -28.35
C LEU A 121 5.37 10.51 -27.58
N VAL A 122 4.45 9.64 -28.05
CA VAL A 122 3.25 9.24 -27.30
C VAL A 122 3.60 8.59 -25.96
N LEU A 123 4.61 7.70 -25.92
CA LEU A 123 5.08 7.10 -24.66
C LEU A 123 5.62 8.15 -23.67
N ILE A 124 6.41 9.12 -24.15
CA ILE A 124 6.92 10.21 -23.30
C ILE A 124 5.75 11.05 -22.77
N SER A 125 4.82 11.45 -23.62
CA SER A 125 3.64 12.24 -23.21
C SER A 125 2.76 11.48 -22.22
N PHE A 126 2.55 10.18 -22.42
CA PHE A 126 1.79 9.34 -21.51
C PHE A 126 2.49 9.15 -20.16
N SER A 127 3.81 8.96 -20.14
CA SER A 127 4.60 8.91 -18.90
C SER A 127 4.58 10.21 -18.12
N LEU A 128 4.65 11.35 -18.82
CA LEU A 128 4.48 12.67 -18.19
C LEU A 128 3.09 12.80 -17.60
N LEU A 129 2.05 12.36 -18.30
CA LEU A 129 0.68 12.37 -17.77
C LEU A 129 0.53 11.49 -16.53
N ILE A 130 1.14 10.29 -16.52
CA ILE A 130 1.19 9.41 -15.33
C ILE A 130 1.87 10.10 -14.16
N LEU A 131 3.05 10.70 -14.38
CA LEU A 131 3.77 11.45 -13.34
C LEU A 131 2.95 12.63 -12.83
N LEU A 132 2.25 13.34 -13.72
CA LEU A 132 1.36 14.44 -13.33
C LEU A 132 0.22 13.93 -12.44
N PHE A 133 -0.46 12.85 -12.85
CA PHE A 133 -1.54 12.25 -12.06
C PHE A 133 -1.05 11.69 -10.73
N TYR A 134 0.15 11.10 -10.69
CA TYR A 134 0.80 10.70 -9.45
C TYR A 134 0.98 11.90 -8.53
N ILE A 135 1.57 13.00 -9.01
CA ILE A 135 1.76 14.23 -8.23
C ILE A 135 0.41 14.81 -7.74
N LEU A 136 -0.60 14.86 -8.62
CA LEU A 136 -1.93 15.37 -8.28
C LEU A 136 -2.64 14.50 -7.23
N GLY A 137 -2.41 13.18 -7.24
CA GLY A 137 -2.96 12.24 -6.26
C GLY A 137 -2.41 12.44 -4.85
N TYR A 138 -1.34 13.20 -4.68
CA TYR A 138 -0.83 13.55 -3.36
C TYR A 138 -1.09 15.00 -2.94
N LEU A 139 -1.87 15.79 -3.69
CA LEU A 139 -2.32 17.12 -3.23
C LEU A 139 -3.09 17.04 -1.90
N PRO A 140 -3.27 18.12 -1.12
CA PRO A 140 -4.12 18.09 0.07
C PRO A 140 -5.55 17.65 -0.27
N GLU A 141 -6.24 16.93 0.63
CA GLU A 141 -7.55 16.30 0.38
C GLU A 141 -8.59 17.21 -0.27
N ASN A 142 -8.56 18.51 0.05
CA ASN A 142 -9.47 19.53 -0.47
C ASN A 142 -9.30 19.80 -1.97
N TYR A 143 -8.17 19.37 -2.55
CA TYR A 143 -7.80 19.56 -3.96
C TYR A 143 -7.65 18.24 -4.73
N GLN A 144 -7.78 17.10 -4.05
CA GLN A 144 -7.73 15.78 -4.70
C GLN A 144 -9.06 15.46 -5.37
N ILE A 145 -9.04 15.21 -6.69
CA ILE A 145 -10.19 14.64 -7.39
C ILE A 145 -10.36 13.19 -6.90
N LEU A 146 -11.58 12.79 -6.53
CA LEU A 146 -11.90 11.48 -5.89
C LEU A 146 -11.26 10.27 -6.60
N PHE A 147 -11.10 10.32 -7.92
CA PHE A 147 -10.46 9.29 -8.74
C PHE A 147 -8.98 9.05 -8.40
N PHE A 148 -8.25 10.05 -7.89
CA PHE A 148 -6.82 9.97 -7.54
C PHE A 148 -6.56 9.61 -6.07
N LYS A 149 -7.60 9.46 -5.24
CA LYS A 149 -7.46 9.05 -3.81
C LYS A 149 -6.91 7.63 -3.63
N HIS A 150 -6.93 6.81 -4.68
CA HIS A 150 -6.48 5.44 -4.60
C HIS A 150 -4.98 5.32 -4.88
N VAL A 151 -4.16 5.33 -3.82
CA VAL A 151 -2.71 5.07 -3.87
C VAL A 151 -2.36 3.82 -4.70
N TYR A 152 -3.18 2.76 -4.58
CA TYR A 152 -3.00 1.52 -5.36
C TYR A 152 -3.19 1.67 -6.87
N LEU A 153 -3.99 2.64 -7.34
CA LEU A 153 -4.10 2.93 -8.77
C LEU A 153 -2.83 3.63 -9.26
N LEU A 154 -2.27 4.53 -8.45
CA LEU A 154 -1.03 5.25 -8.74
C LEU A 154 0.17 4.31 -8.86
N ASP A 155 0.30 3.32 -7.97
CA ASP A 155 1.37 2.31 -8.02
C ASP A 155 1.31 1.45 -9.31
N ARG A 156 0.10 1.14 -9.79
CA ARG A 156 -0.09 0.42 -11.07
C ARG A 156 0.36 1.25 -12.27
N TYR A 157 0.15 2.56 -12.24
CA TYR A 157 0.65 3.45 -13.30
C TYR A 157 2.18 3.60 -13.27
N MET A 158 2.81 3.47 -12.11
CA MET A 158 4.28 3.48 -12.00
C MET A 158 4.95 2.29 -12.71
N VAL A 159 4.25 1.16 -12.85
CA VAL A 159 4.73 0.03 -13.67
C VAL A 159 4.84 0.42 -15.16
N PHE A 160 3.88 1.19 -15.67
CA PHE A 160 3.94 1.71 -17.04
C PHE A 160 5.07 2.72 -17.20
N PHE A 161 5.30 3.59 -16.21
CA PHE A 161 6.44 4.49 -16.20
C PHE A 161 7.78 3.73 -16.27
N LEU A 162 7.95 2.69 -15.44
CA LEU A 162 9.13 1.83 -15.46
C LEU A 162 9.35 1.18 -16.82
N PHE A 163 8.28 0.73 -17.48
CA PHE A 163 8.37 0.17 -18.83
C PHE A 163 8.90 1.20 -19.85
N VAL A 164 8.44 2.45 -19.78
CA VAL A 164 8.94 3.52 -20.65
C VAL A 164 10.42 3.80 -20.37
N ILE A 165 10.82 3.84 -19.10
CA ILE A 165 12.23 3.98 -18.70
C ILE A 165 13.10 2.85 -19.28
N ILE A 166 12.63 1.60 -19.22
CA ILE A 166 13.33 0.44 -19.83
C ILE A 166 13.45 0.61 -21.34
N CYS A 167 12.38 1.03 -22.03
CA CYS A 167 12.42 1.27 -23.47
C CYS A 167 13.50 2.29 -23.84
N PHE A 168 13.56 3.41 -23.13
CA PHE A 168 14.55 4.45 -23.42
C PHE A 168 15.96 4.08 -22.94
N PHE A 169 16.10 3.26 -21.90
CA PHE A 169 17.38 2.65 -21.54
C PHE A 169 17.91 1.77 -22.68
N THR A 170 17.07 0.93 -23.28
CA THR A 170 17.49 0.12 -24.44
C THR A 170 17.81 1.00 -25.66
N TYR A 171 17.07 2.09 -25.87
CA TYR A 171 17.38 3.08 -26.90
C TYR A 171 18.76 3.71 -26.69
N LEU A 172 19.09 4.11 -25.46
CA LEU A 172 20.40 4.64 -25.10
C LEU A 172 21.51 3.64 -25.47
N LEU A 173 21.41 2.40 -24.97
CA LEU A 173 22.40 1.36 -25.24
C LEU A 173 22.53 1.05 -26.74
N SER A 174 21.42 1.07 -27.47
CA SER A 174 21.39 0.84 -28.92
C SER A 174 22.08 1.94 -29.72
N ASN A 175 22.20 3.16 -29.18
CA ASN A 175 22.90 4.28 -29.79
C ASN A 175 24.36 4.40 -29.34
N MET A 176 24.76 3.69 -28.28
CA MET A 176 26.17 3.57 -27.86
C MET A 176 26.96 2.52 -28.68
N LYS A 177 26.60 2.28 -29.96
CA LYS A 177 27.23 1.25 -30.81
C LYS A 177 28.74 1.40 -30.93
N ASN A 178 29.23 2.64 -30.95
CA ASN A 178 30.65 2.94 -31.11
C ASN A 178 31.43 2.92 -29.78
N ASN A 179 30.73 2.80 -28.65
CA ASN A 179 31.33 2.77 -27.32
C ASN A 179 31.09 1.42 -26.64
N ILE A 180 31.60 0.37 -27.31
CA ILE A 180 31.44 -1.04 -26.92
C ILE A 180 31.79 -1.32 -25.45
N PRO A 181 32.88 -0.74 -24.88
CA PRO A 181 33.23 -0.98 -23.47
C PRO A 181 32.13 -0.52 -22.51
N TRP A 182 31.60 0.69 -22.69
CA TRP A 182 30.55 1.25 -21.84
C TRP A 182 29.21 0.52 -22.00
N ARG A 183 28.85 0.16 -23.24
CA ARG A 183 27.66 -0.65 -23.50
C ARG A 183 27.75 -2.01 -22.80
N ARG A 184 28.91 -2.70 -22.90
CA ARG A 184 29.14 -3.97 -22.20
C ARG A 184 29.11 -3.80 -20.69
N PHE A 185 29.75 -2.75 -20.16
CA PHE A 185 29.73 -2.40 -18.75
C PHE A 185 28.29 -2.30 -18.21
N PHE A 186 27.44 -1.49 -18.83
CA PHE A 186 26.05 -1.34 -18.37
C PHE A 186 25.26 -2.66 -18.47
N TYR A 187 25.36 -3.41 -19.58
CA TYR A 187 24.69 -4.71 -19.70
C TYR A 187 25.12 -5.70 -18.60
N VAL A 188 26.43 -5.83 -18.36
CA VAL A 188 26.98 -6.74 -17.35
C VAL A 188 26.55 -6.30 -15.95
N THR A 189 26.65 -5.01 -15.63
CA THR A 189 26.20 -4.45 -14.35
C THR A 189 24.72 -4.72 -14.12
N PHE A 190 23.86 -4.55 -15.13
CA PHE A 190 22.43 -4.87 -15.02
C PHE A 190 22.17 -6.35 -14.78
N ILE A 191 22.86 -7.24 -15.50
CA ILE A 191 22.71 -8.69 -15.32
C ILE A 191 23.14 -9.09 -13.91
N ILE A 192 24.26 -8.56 -13.42
CA ILE A 192 24.76 -8.83 -12.06
C ILE A 192 23.76 -8.33 -11.03
N LEU A 193 23.29 -7.08 -11.12
CA LEU A 193 22.34 -6.51 -10.18
C LEU A 193 20.97 -7.23 -10.21
N ALA A 194 20.49 -7.62 -11.40
CA ALA A 194 19.26 -8.40 -11.52
C ALA A 194 19.41 -9.81 -10.93
N PHE A 195 20.57 -10.46 -11.12
CA PHE A 195 20.86 -11.75 -10.52
C PHE A 195 20.99 -11.66 -8.99
N LEU A 196 21.63 -10.60 -8.48
CA LEU A 196 21.70 -10.32 -7.04
C LEU A 196 20.32 -10.03 -6.45
N GLU A 197 19.45 -9.31 -7.15
CA GLU A 197 18.06 -9.09 -6.70
C GLU A 197 17.24 -10.38 -6.72
N LEU A 198 17.38 -11.20 -7.76
CA LEU A 198 16.74 -12.52 -7.82
C LEU A 198 17.24 -13.43 -6.70
N PHE A 199 18.55 -13.44 -6.45
CA PHE A 199 19.15 -14.18 -5.34
C PHE A 199 18.64 -13.66 -3.99
N ARG A 200 18.61 -12.33 -3.79
CA ARG A 200 18.04 -11.70 -2.58
C ARG A 200 16.59 -12.12 -2.39
N SER A 201 15.78 -12.03 -3.44
CA SER A 201 14.35 -12.37 -3.42
C SER A 201 14.11 -13.84 -3.07
N VAL A 202 14.94 -14.75 -3.57
CA VAL A 202 14.80 -16.19 -3.29
C VAL A 202 15.37 -16.57 -1.93
N TYR A 203 16.50 -15.96 -1.53
CA TYR A 203 17.24 -16.35 -0.32
C TYR A 203 16.74 -15.63 0.94
N PHE A 204 16.56 -14.29 0.90
CA PHE A 204 16.10 -13.52 2.07
C PHE A 204 14.61 -13.71 2.38
N VAL A 205 13.76 -13.96 1.38
CA VAL A 205 12.36 -14.34 1.66
C VAL A 205 12.31 -15.67 2.39
N LYS A 206 13.25 -16.57 2.10
CA LYS A 206 13.34 -17.87 2.77
C LYS A 206 13.84 -17.75 4.21
N ASP A 207 14.81 -16.87 4.50
CA ASP A 207 15.31 -16.66 5.87
C ASP A 207 14.31 -15.90 6.77
N ASN A 208 13.58 -14.90 6.25
CA ASN A 208 12.56 -14.20 7.03
C ASN A 208 11.35 -15.08 7.37
N LEU A 209 10.99 -16.02 6.49
CA LEU A 209 9.94 -17.02 6.76
C LEU A 209 10.47 -18.17 7.63
N ALA A 210 11.71 -18.63 7.44
CA ALA A 210 12.30 -19.69 8.24
C ALA A 210 12.65 -19.27 9.68
N MET A 211 12.93 -17.99 9.93
CA MET A 211 13.07 -17.46 11.30
C MET A 211 11.77 -17.56 12.10
N PHE A 212 10.61 -17.55 11.44
CA PHE A 212 9.32 -17.75 12.09
C PHE A 212 9.14 -19.21 12.55
N ASP A 213 9.59 -20.20 11.77
CA ASP A 213 9.34 -21.61 12.08
C ASP A 213 10.17 -22.17 13.27
N ILE A 214 11.13 -21.41 13.82
CA ILE A 214 12.14 -21.95 14.75
C ILE A 214 12.11 -21.31 16.15
N SER A 215 11.48 -20.15 16.37
CA SER A 215 11.49 -19.48 17.68
C SER A 215 10.47 -20.05 18.67
N GLN A 216 10.71 -19.92 19.98
CA GLN A 216 9.69 -20.23 21.00
C GLN A 216 8.46 -19.31 20.86
N ASP A 217 8.67 -18.07 20.41
CA ASP A 217 7.58 -17.10 20.23
C ASP A 217 6.61 -17.49 19.11
N SER A 218 7.06 -18.23 18.09
CA SER A 218 6.14 -18.71 17.05
C SER A 218 5.19 -19.78 17.59
N LYS A 219 5.67 -20.66 18.48
CA LYS A 219 4.80 -21.59 19.21
C LYS A 219 3.79 -20.84 20.08
N ALA A 220 4.23 -19.79 20.78
CA ALA A 220 3.33 -18.97 21.59
C ALA A 220 2.23 -18.30 20.74
N ILE A 221 2.58 -17.79 19.55
CA ILE A 221 1.62 -17.24 18.59
C ILE A 221 0.65 -18.32 18.09
N GLU A 222 1.14 -19.51 17.75
CA GLU A 222 0.31 -20.63 17.32
C GLU A 222 -0.66 -21.07 18.43
N GLU A 223 -0.22 -21.10 19.68
CA GLU A 223 -1.07 -21.39 20.83
C GLU A 223 -2.17 -20.33 21.02
N VAL A 224 -1.83 -19.05 20.86
CA VAL A 224 -2.80 -17.94 20.86
C VAL A 224 -3.82 -18.11 19.74
N TRP A 225 -3.38 -18.37 18.50
CA TRP A 225 -4.28 -18.57 17.37
C TRP A 225 -5.17 -19.80 17.55
N HIS A 226 -4.60 -20.90 18.04
CA HIS A 226 -5.36 -22.10 18.35
C HIS A 226 -6.41 -21.82 19.43
N TRP A 227 -6.06 -21.08 20.48
CA TRP A 227 -7.01 -20.68 21.51
C TRP A 227 -8.13 -19.82 20.94
N VAL A 228 -7.80 -18.80 20.13
CA VAL A 228 -8.81 -17.90 19.52
C VAL A 228 -9.75 -18.68 18.61
N ASN A 229 -9.21 -19.51 17.71
CA ASN A 229 -10.01 -20.33 16.78
C ASN A 229 -11.01 -21.23 17.52
N LYS A 230 -10.61 -21.80 18.66
CA LYS A 230 -11.44 -22.73 19.42
C LYS A 230 -12.47 -22.03 20.32
N ASN A 231 -12.16 -20.86 20.86
CA ASN A 231 -12.93 -20.26 21.95
C ASN A 231 -13.69 -18.97 21.58
N VAL A 232 -13.39 -18.36 20.43
CA VAL A 232 -14.04 -17.10 20.01
C VAL A 232 -15.06 -17.38 18.91
N ASN A 233 -16.32 -17.03 19.19
CA ASN A 233 -17.37 -17.06 18.18
C ASN A 233 -17.24 -15.86 17.24
N LYS A 234 -16.89 -16.12 15.99
CA LYS A 234 -16.72 -15.10 14.94
C LYS A 234 -18.00 -14.31 14.63
N ASP A 235 -19.17 -14.87 14.90
CA ASP A 235 -20.46 -14.23 14.62
C ASP A 235 -20.86 -13.26 15.74
N GLU A 236 -20.25 -13.36 16.92
CA GLU A 236 -20.55 -12.50 18.08
C GLU A 236 -19.66 -11.25 18.13
N GLY A 237 -18.38 -11.38 17.82
CA GLY A 237 -17.44 -10.27 17.94
C GLY A 237 -16.07 -10.54 17.35
N ARG A 238 -15.15 -9.63 17.63
CA ARG A 238 -13.77 -9.65 17.11
C ARG A 238 -12.72 -9.66 18.21
N VAL A 239 -11.48 -9.94 17.82
CA VAL A 239 -10.30 -9.88 18.69
C VAL A 239 -9.44 -8.67 18.32
N VAL A 240 -9.10 -7.84 19.30
CA VAL A 240 -8.11 -6.77 19.17
C VAL A 240 -6.72 -7.37 19.37
N TYR A 241 -5.82 -7.11 18.44
CA TYR A 241 -4.42 -7.55 18.57
C TYR A 241 -3.52 -6.33 18.70
N GLN A 242 -2.72 -6.30 19.77
CA GLN A 242 -1.54 -5.45 19.80
C GLN A 242 -0.54 -5.98 18.76
N GLU A 243 -0.04 -5.09 17.92
CA GLU A 243 0.96 -5.40 16.91
C GLU A 243 2.31 -5.67 17.58
N THR A 244 3.08 -6.61 17.05
CA THR A 244 4.40 -6.96 17.63
C THR A 244 5.49 -5.92 17.31
N TYR A 245 5.22 -5.03 16.36
CA TYR A 245 6.13 -4.01 15.87
C TYR A 245 6.56 -3.05 16.99
N TYR A 246 7.88 -3.01 17.24
CA TYR A 246 8.54 -2.28 18.33
C TYR A 246 8.23 -2.70 19.77
N CYS A 247 7.42 -3.74 20.00
CA CYS A 247 7.06 -4.20 21.35
C CYS A 247 8.16 -5.04 22.03
N PHE A 248 9.25 -5.33 21.32
CA PHE A 248 10.32 -6.22 21.77
C PHE A 248 11.69 -5.56 21.63
N PRO A 249 12.74 -6.06 22.32
CA PRO A 249 14.12 -5.59 22.14
C PRO A 249 14.58 -5.61 20.67
N ILE A 250 15.56 -4.76 20.33
CA ILE A 250 15.98 -4.54 18.92
C ILE A 250 16.36 -5.83 18.19
N ASP A 251 16.98 -6.74 18.92
CA ASP A 251 17.48 -8.05 18.52
C ASP A 251 16.42 -9.17 18.54
N HIS A 252 15.22 -8.91 19.05
CA HIS A 252 14.14 -9.87 19.09
C HIS A 252 13.51 -10.08 17.70
N PRO A 253 13.25 -11.33 17.25
CA PRO A 253 12.66 -11.61 15.93
C PRO A 253 11.34 -10.89 15.67
N LEU A 254 10.57 -10.62 16.73
CA LEU A 254 9.26 -9.96 16.64
C LEU A 254 9.31 -8.42 16.61
N ASN A 255 10.44 -7.78 16.91
CA ASN A 255 10.54 -6.32 17.05
C ASN A 255 10.24 -5.52 15.76
N LYS A 256 10.26 -6.17 14.59
CA LYS A 256 9.83 -5.58 13.31
C LYS A 256 8.84 -6.48 12.57
N SER A 257 8.14 -7.32 13.33
CA SER A 257 7.17 -8.26 12.79
C SER A 257 5.77 -7.65 12.78
N HIS A 258 5.01 -7.99 11.73
CA HIS A 258 3.58 -7.73 11.61
C HIS A 258 2.77 -9.04 11.72
N VAL A 259 3.32 -10.06 12.38
CA VAL A 259 2.75 -11.41 12.34
C VAL A 259 1.30 -11.46 12.83
N MET A 260 0.91 -10.58 13.76
CA MET A 260 -0.46 -10.52 14.26
C MET A 260 -1.47 -10.12 13.18
N THR A 261 -1.05 -9.52 12.07
CA THR A 261 -1.93 -9.23 10.92
C THR A 261 -2.47 -10.49 10.24
N LEU A 262 -1.81 -11.65 10.44
CA LEU A 262 -2.25 -12.94 9.90
C LEU A 262 -3.35 -13.61 10.75
N SER A 263 -3.69 -13.05 11.91
CA SER A 263 -4.55 -13.74 12.89
C SER A 263 -5.93 -14.08 12.34
N ALA A 264 -6.58 -13.18 11.59
CA ALA A 264 -7.89 -13.45 11.01
C ALA A 264 -7.85 -14.59 9.98
N MET A 265 -6.79 -14.65 9.17
CA MET A 265 -6.58 -15.76 8.23
C MET A 265 -6.34 -17.09 8.95
N LYS A 266 -5.57 -17.06 10.05
CA LYS A 266 -5.21 -18.26 10.82
C LYS A 266 -6.33 -18.78 11.70
N THR A 267 -7.19 -17.89 12.20
CA THR A 267 -8.24 -18.23 13.17
C THR A 267 -9.63 -18.28 12.56
N GLY A 268 -9.87 -17.62 11.42
CA GLY A 268 -11.21 -17.42 10.85
C GLY A 268 -12.09 -16.46 11.66
N VAL A 269 -11.52 -15.79 12.67
CA VAL A 269 -12.21 -14.83 13.54
C VAL A 269 -11.88 -13.41 13.08
N PRO A 270 -12.87 -12.50 12.98
CA PRO A 270 -12.61 -11.11 12.68
C PRO A 270 -11.56 -10.52 13.65
N GLN A 271 -10.62 -9.76 13.09
CA GLN A 271 -9.59 -9.08 13.88
C GLN A 271 -9.76 -7.57 13.82
N PHE A 272 -9.27 -6.90 14.86
CA PHE A 272 -9.02 -5.47 14.88
C PHE A 272 -7.55 -5.27 15.21
N ILE A 273 -6.80 -4.74 14.25
CA ILE A 273 -5.36 -4.54 14.37
C ILE A 273 -4.99 -3.25 13.66
N ASN A 274 -3.75 -2.83 13.88
CA ASN A 274 -3.05 -1.82 13.12
C ASN A 274 -3.18 -2.08 11.60
N THR A 275 -4.13 -1.43 10.92
CA THR A 275 -4.36 -1.63 9.48
C THR A 275 -4.00 -0.37 8.70
N SER A 276 -3.03 -0.51 7.79
CA SER A 276 -2.66 0.49 6.78
C SER A 276 -3.75 0.76 5.72
N ALA A 277 -4.99 0.36 5.99
CA ALA A 277 -6.15 0.46 5.09
C ALA A 277 -7.11 1.61 5.46
N SER A 278 -6.69 2.50 6.35
CA SER A 278 -7.41 3.74 6.64
C SER A 278 -7.14 4.76 5.52
N GLU A 279 -8.21 5.30 4.92
CA GLU A 279 -8.12 6.34 3.88
C GLU A 279 -7.42 7.62 4.38
N ASP A 280 -7.39 7.84 5.70
CA ASP A 280 -6.80 9.01 6.35
C ASP A 280 -5.78 8.60 7.42
N VAL A 281 -4.55 9.12 7.29
CA VAL A 281 -3.45 8.90 8.23
C VAL A 281 -3.79 9.44 9.63
N ASN A 282 -4.52 10.56 9.73
CA ASN A 282 -4.91 11.12 11.02
C ASN A 282 -5.97 10.27 11.71
N PHE A 283 -6.96 9.80 10.97
CA PHE A 283 -7.98 8.88 11.46
C PHE A 283 -7.35 7.57 11.96
N PHE A 284 -6.43 7.02 11.18
CA PHE A 284 -5.61 5.87 11.56
C PHE A 284 -4.86 6.09 12.87
N LEU A 285 -4.08 7.17 12.94
CA LEU A 285 -3.25 7.47 14.12
C LEU A 285 -4.10 7.64 15.39
N ARG A 286 -5.32 8.14 15.27
CA ARG A 286 -6.21 8.39 16.42
C ARG A 286 -6.89 7.15 16.99
N TYR A 287 -7.10 6.09 16.18
CA TYR A 287 -7.96 4.97 16.60
C TYR A 287 -7.39 3.57 16.30
N PHE A 288 -6.40 3.45 15.41
CA PHE A 288 -5.91 2.16 14.91
C PHE A 288 -4.46 1.86 15.27
N LEU A 289 -3.73 2.82 15.84
CA LEU A 289 -2.35 2.58 16.30
C LEU A 289 -2.35 1.65 17.51
N MET A 290 -1.69 0.49 17.38
CA MET A 290 -1.64 -0.58 18.39
C MET A 290 -0.23 -1.16 18.52
N LEU A 291 0.78 -0.32 18.67
CA LEU A 291 2.20 -0.73 18.78
C LEU A 291 2.73 -0.50 20.20
N ASN A 292 4.03 -0.67 20.41
CA ASN A 292 4.68 -0.51 21.71
C ASN A 292 4.22 0.74 22.48
N HIS A 293 3.70 0.57 23.69
CA HIS A 293 3.13 1.63 24.55
C HIS A 293 1.83 2.29 24.04
N PHE A 294 1.27 1.86 22.91
CA PHE A 294 0.06 2.44 22.31
C PHE A 294 -1.06 1.41 22.09
N ILE A 295 -2.28 1.81 22.41
CA ILE A 295 -3.49 1.07 22.05
C ILE A 295 -4.59 2.05 21.63
N PHE A 296 -5.27 1.77 20.52
CA PHE A 296 -6.28 2.67 19.92
C PHE A 296 -5.79 4.12 19.76
N GLY A 297 -4.55 4.34 19.28
CA GLY A 297 -4.04 5.69 19.05
C GLY A 297 -3.61 6.47 20.28
N ARG A 298 -3.58 5.83 21.46
CA ARG A 298 -3.27 6.50 22.73
C ARG A 298 -2.18 5.78 23.50
N PRO A 299 -1.32 6.52 24.23
CA PRO A 299 -0.43 5.91 25.21
C PRO A 299 -1.23 5.09 26.23
N ILE A 300 -0.70 3.93 26.60
CA ILE A 300 -1.38 2.99 27.51
C ILE A 300 -1.49 3.56 28.92
N ASP A 301 -0.48 4.31 29.38
CA ASP A 301 -0.49 5.06 30.63
C ASP A 301 -1.53 6.20 30.65
N GLU A 302 -1.85 6.79 29.50
CA GLU A 302 -2.81 7.90 29.39
C GLU A 302 -4.27 7.46 29.17
N ILE A 303 -4.51 6.29 28.57
CA ILE A 303 -5.89 5.81 28.33
C ILE A 303 -6.49 5.24 29.62
N SER A 304 -7.61 5.79 30.09
CA SER A 304 -8.34 5.19 31.23
C SER A 304 -8.95 3.83 30.85
N ASP A 305 -9.07 2.92 31.80
CA ASP A 305 -9.68 1.60 31.59
C ASP A 305 -11.10 1.67 31.01
N THR A 306 -11.93 2.57 31.54
CA THR A 306 -13.28 2.83 31.03
C THR A 306 -13.27 3.28 29.57
N LYS A 307 -12.27 4.08 29.18
CA LYS A 307 -12.13 4.53 27.79
C LYS A 307 -11.70 3.38 26.87
N LEU A 308 -10.76 2.55 27.29
CA LEU A 308 -10.34 1.35 26.55
C LEU A 308 -11.52 0.37 26.38
N TYR A 309 -12.25 0.09 27.47
CA TYR A 309 -13.48 -0.69 27.47
C TYR A 309 -14.50 -0.15 26.47
N ASN A 310 -14.78 1.16 26.51
CA ASN A 310 -15.73 1.79 25.60
C ASN A 310 -15.28 1.73 24.12
N LEU A 311 -13.99 1.89 23.83
CA LEU A 311 -13.48 1.74 22.46
C LEU A 311 -13.67 0.30 21.96
N MET A 312 -13.33 -0.69 22.78
CA MET A 312 -13.58 -2.10 22.44
C MET A 312 -15.06 -2.37 22.17
N ARG A 313 -15.98 -1.82 22.98
CA ARG A 313 -17.43 -1.92 22.74
C ARG A 313 -17.88 -1.29 21.43
N ILE A 314 -17.40 -0.07 21.13
CA ILE A 314 -17.70 0.65 19.89
C ILE A 314 -17.27 -0.17 18.68
N PHE A 315 -16.14 -0.86 18.75
CA PHE A 315 -15.64 -1.71 17.67
C PHE A 315 -16.09 -3.18 17.76
N ASN A 316 -17.07 -3.53 18.60
CA ASN A 316 -17.50 -4.93 18.80
C ASN A 316 -16.35 -5.92 19.07
N ALA A 317 -15.37 -5.50 19.88
CA ALA A 317 -14.24 -6.31 20.28
C ALA A 317 -14.49 -6.96 21.64
N HIS A 318 -14.53 -8.29 21.67
CA HIS A 318 -14.77 -9.06 22.89
C HIS A 318 -13.48 -9.46 23.59
N TYR A 319 -12.39 -9.53 22.83
CA TYR A 319 -11.09 -9.96 23.31
C TYR A 319 -10.01 -8.96 22.91
N ILE A 320 -8.96 -8.89 23.71
CA ILE A 320 -7.73 -8.16 23.40
C ILE A 320 -6.52 -9.06 23.70
N VAL A 321 -5.57 -9.08 22.77
CA VAL A 321 -4.28 -9.78 22.90
C VAL A 321 -3.20 -8.73 23.14
N SER A 322 -2.55 -8.80 24.30
CA SER A 322 -1.37 -7.99 24.61
C SER A 322 -0.10 -8.76 24.28
N CYS A 323 0.95 -8.06 23.86
CA CYS A 323 2.29 -8.63 23.64
C CYS A 323 3.39 -7.93 24.44
N GLU A 324 3.05 -6.91 25.23
CA GLU A 324 3.97 -6.18 26.10
C GLU A 324 3.46 -6.11 27.55
N GLU A 325 4.36 -5.83 28.50
CA GLU A 325 4.05 -5.86 29.93
C GLU A 325 3.16 -4.69 30.38
N GLU A 326 3.26 -3.52 29.76
CA GLU A 326 2.47 -2.34 30.16
C GLU A 326 0.96 -2.55 29.89
N LEU A 327 0.61 -2.97 28.67
CA LEU A 327 -0.78 -3.29 28.34
C LEU A 327 -1.30 -4.43 29.20
N LYS A 328 -0.49 -5.49 29.38
CA LYS A 328 -0.84 -6.64 30.22
C LYS A 328 -1.14 -6.20 31.66
N SER A 329 -0.22 -5.46 32.28
CA SER A 329 -0.37 -4.96 33.65
C SER A 329 -1.62 -4.10 33.81
N LYS A 330 -1.92 -3.25 32.82
CA LYS A 330 -3.14 -2.43 32.81
C LYS A 330 -4.41 -3.27 32.76
N LEU A 331 -4.43 -4.29 31.90
CA LEU A 331 -5.59 -5.18 31.75
C LEU A 331 -5.79 -6.06 32.98
N GLU A 332 -4.71 -6.56 33.61
CA GLU A 332 -4.75 -7.33 34.86
C GLU A 332 -5.23 -6.49 36.05
N GLY A 333 -4.80 -5.23 36.12
CA GLY A 333 -5.18 -4.29 37.19
C GLY A 333 -6.62 -3.77 37.09
N SER A 334 -7.30 -4.04 35.98
CA SER A 334 -8.61 -3.47 35.69
C SER A 334 -9.75 -4.45 35.98
N SER A 335 -10.78 -3.98 36.68
CA SER A 335 -11.97 -4.78 36.94
C SER A 335 -12.87 -4.98 35.71
N LEU A 336 -12.55 -4.35 34.56
CA LEU A 336 -13.34 -4.42 33.32
C LEU A 336 -12.91 -5.55 32.37
N PHE A 337 -11.80 -6.23 32.68
CA PHE A 337 -11.21 -7.27 31.85
C PHE A 337 -11.01 -8.57 32.64
N ILE A 338 -11.05 -9.70 31.95
CA ILE A 338 -10.90 -11.04 32.53
C ILE A 338 -9.80 -11.76 31.75
N LEU A 339 -8.73 -12.16 32.44
CA LEU A 339 -7.70 -13.01 31.86
C LEU A 339 -8.30 -14.38 31.45
N LYS A 340 -8.09 -14.78 30.19
CA LYS A 340 -8.60 -16.07 29.67
C LYS A 340 -7.51 -17.04 29.26
N PHE A 341 -6.38 -16.54 28.78
CA PHE A 341 -5.29 -17.35 28.27
C PHE A 341 -3.97 -16.58 28.36
N SER A 342 -2.87 -17.29 28.60
CA SER A 342 -1.53 -16.73 28.55
C SER A 342 -0.59 -17.76 27.93
N SER A 343 0.13 -17.32 26.90
CA SER A 343 1.28 -18.01 26.34
C SER A 343 2.35 -16.93 26.13
N PRO A 344 3.20 -16.67 27.16
CA PRO A 344 4.14 -15.55 27.15
C PRO A 344 4.97 -15.51 25.86
N PRO A 345 5.16 -14.33 25.24
CA PRO A 345 4.83 -12.99 25.76
C PRO A 345 3.35 -12.56 25.57
N PHE A 346 2.49 -13.41 25.01
CA PHE A 346 1.13 -13.06 24.63
C PHE A 346 0.11 -13.42 25.71
N THR A 347 -0.84 -12.52 25.94
CA THR A 347 -1.90 -12.72 26.92
C THR A 347 -3.25 -12.27 26.36
N ILE A 348 -4.29 -13.08 26.55
CA ILE A 348 -5.64 -12.83 26.04
C ILE A 348 -6.56 -12.46 27.20
N PHE A 349 -7.19 -11.30 27.07
CA PHE A 349 -8.21 -10.80 28.00
C PHE A 349 -9.56 -10.70 27.30
N GLU A 350 -10.63 -11.03 28.02
CA GLU A 350 -12.02 -10.83 27.61
C GLU A 350 -12.57 -9.58 28.29
N ILE A 351 -13.34 -8.79 27.56
CA ILE A 351 -14.08 -7.65 28.11
C ILE A 351 -15.28 -8.14 28.94
N LYS A 352 -15.57 -7.51 30.08
CA LYS A 352 -16.80 -7.81 30.84
C LYS A 352 -18.06 -7.40 30.07
N ASP A 353 -19.13 -8.12 30.32
CA ASP A 353 -20.45 -7.92 29.72
C ASP A 353 -20.43 -7.95 28.18
N LYS A 354 -19.60 -8.84 27.60
CA LYS A 354 -19.44 -8.96 26.14
C LYS A 354 -20.76 -9.26 25.43
N GLU A 355 -21.70 -9.92 26.10
CA GLU A 355 -23.04 -10.23 25.59
C GLU A 355 -23.91 -9.01 25.32
N LYS A 356 -23.56 -7.84 25.89
CA LYS A 356 -24.22 -6.55 25.62
C LYS A 356 -23.61 -5.80 24.43
N ILE A 357 -22.63 -6.40 23.76
CA ILE A 357 -21.94 -5.81 22.63
C ILE A 357 -22.37 -6.57 21.38
N SER A 358 -22.82 -5.83 20.37
CA SER A 358 -23.37 -6.36 19.13
C SER A 358 -22.71 -5.71 17.92
N TRP A 359 -22.78 -6.38 16.78
CA TRP A 359 -22.34 -5.85 15.47
C TRP A 359 -23.15 -4.65 14.98
N THR A 360 -24.39 -4.52 15.44
CA THR A 360 -25.31 -3.43 15.05
C THR A 360 -25.83 -2.70 16.27
N GLU A 361 -25.92 -1.38 16.15
CA GLU A 361 -26.65 -0.51 17.08
C GLU A 361 -27.74 0.21 16.30
N PHE A 362 -28.89 0.42 16.92
CA PHE A 362 -30.03 1.12 16.33
C PHE A 362 -30.35 2.36 17.17
N SER A 363 -30.93 3.38 16.55
CA SER A 363 -31.44 4.55 17.28
C SER A 363 -32.54 4.17 18.29
N TYR A 364 -33.29 3.10 18.01
CA TYR A 364 -34.34 2.55 18.86
C TYR A 364 -33.95 1.16 19.36
N ASN A 365 -34.00 0.93 20.68
CA ASN A 365 -33.55 -0.32 21.31
C ASN A 365 -34.48 -1.52 21.04
N GLU A 366 -35.70 -1.29 20.55
CA GLU A 366 -36.75 -2.31 20.35
C GLU A 366 -36.59 -3.07 19.03
N ILE A 367 -35.54 -2.76 18.26
CA ILE A 367 -35.30 -3.37 16.95
C ILE A 367 -34.70 -4.75 17.11
N GLU A 368 -35.44 -5.74 16.64
CA GLU A 368 -34.94 -7.10 16.51
C GLU A 368 -34.26 -7.29 15.16
N TYR A 369 -33.11 -7.97 15.19
CA TYR A 369 -32.41 -8.38 13.97
C TYR A 369 -31.83 -9.78 14.11
N ASN A 370 -31.63 -10.45 12.98
CA ASN A 370 -30.96 -11.73 12.90
C ASN A 370 -29.91 -11.69 11.78
N ILE A 371 -28.71 -12.23 12.04
CA ILE A 371 -27.65 -12.35 11.05
C ILE A 371 -27.91 -13.61 10.23
N LEU A 372 -28.29 -13.45 8.96
CA LEU A 372 -28.48 -14.58 8.04
C LEU A 372 -27.15 -15.05 7.45
N LYS A 373 -26.21 -14.11 7.24
CA LYS A 373 -24.89 -14.39 6.67
C LYS A 373 -23.87 -13.35 7.12
N TRP A 374 -22.69 -13.79 7.53
CA TRP A 374 -21.57 -12.92 7.85
C TRP A 374 -20.28 -13.42 7.19
N THR A 375 -19.86 -12.74 6.12
CA THR A 375 -18.61 -13.04 5.40
C THR A 375 -17.89 -11.75 5.06
N ASP A 376 -16.59 -11.82 4.78
CA ASP A 376 -15.73 -10.65 4.50
C ASP A 376 -16.22 -9.76 3.35
N SER A 377 -17.00 -10.31 2.42
CA SER A 377 -17.50 -9.61 1.24
C SER A 377 -19.03 -9.55 1.14
N ASN A 378 -19.76 -10.20 2.04
CA ASN A 378 -21.21 -10.21 2.04
C ASN A 378 -21.77 -10.41 3.46
N ILE A 379 -22.53 -9.43 3.94
CA ILE A 379 -23.24 -9.45 5.21
C ILE A 379 -24.73 -9.33 4.92
N VAL A 380 -25.54 -10.25 5.44
CA VAL A 380 -27.00 -10.25 5.27
C VAL A 380 -27.66 -10.28 6.64
N LEU A 381 -28.51 -9.29 6.90
CA LEU A 381 -29.27 -9.12 8.13
C LEU A 381 -30.76 -9.13 7.82
N LYS A 382 -31.52 -9.82 8.65
CA LYS A 382 -32.98 -9.74 8.69
C LYS A 382 -33.37 -8.79 9.81
N ILE A 383 -34.12 -7.72 9.52
CA ILE A 383 -34.40 -6.65 10.47
C ILE A 383 -35.92 -6.40 10.53
N ASN A 384 -36.44 -6.23 11.75
CA ASN A 384 -37.81 -5.83 11.99
C ASN A 384 -37.83 -4.37 12.49
N ASN A 385 -38.04 -3.41 11.57
CA ASN A 385 -38.15 -2.00 11.91
C ASN A 385 -39.61 -1.52 11.87
N SER A 386 -40.01 -0.72 12.85
CA SER A 386 -41.37 -0.13 12.93
C SER A 386 -41.31 1.41 13.12
N PHE A 387 -40.21 2.04 12.71
CA PHE A 387 -39.92 3.46 12.92
C PHE A 387 -39.41 4.11 11.65
N THR A 388 -39.86 5.33 11.36
CA THR A 388 -39.59 6.07 10.11
C THR A 388 -38.22 6.73 10.02
N ASP A 389 -37.55 6.96 11.15
CA ASP A 389 -36.27 7.68 11.23
C ASP A 389 -35.22 6.88 12.01
N ASN A 390 -35.21 5.55 11.83
CA ASN A 390 -34.28 4.69 12.53
C ASN A 390 -32.94 4.61 11.79
N GLN A 391 -31.84 4.89 12.49
CA GLN A 391 -30.51 4.74 11.93
C GLN A 391 -29.85 3.49 12.51
N MET A 392 -29.34 2.64 11.61
CA MET A 392 -28.51 1.50 11.96
C MET A 392 -27.04 1.89 11.83
N LEU A 393 -26.29 1.74 12.92
CA LEU A 393 -24.84 1.70 12.91
C LEU A 393 -24.41 0.25 12.78
N LEU A 394 -23.80 -0.10 11.64
CA LEU A 394 -23.12 -1.37 11.45
C LEU A 394 -21.64 -1.16 11.76
N LYS A 395 -21.09 -1.93 12.70
CA LYS A 395 -19.68 -1.82 13.16
C LYS A 395 -18.68 -2.41 12.16
N VAL A 396 -18.85 -2.09 10.89
CA VAL A 396 -17.96 -2.42 9.78
C VAL A 396 -17.37 -1.11 9.26
N LEU A 397 -16.07 -1.07 9.02
CA LEU A 397 -15.43 0.12 8.46
C LEU A 397 -15.94 0.38 7.06
N TRP A 398 -16.26 1.63 6.79
CA TRP A 398 -16.69 2.07 5.48
C TRP A 398 -15.54 1.94 4.48
N HIS A 399 -15.89 1.58 3.24
CA HIS A 399 -14.99 1.54 2.09
C HIS A 399 -15.80 1.93 0.84
N PRO A 400 -15.21 2.59 -0.18
CA PRO A 400 -15.95 2.99 -1.39
C PRO A 400 -16.57 1.83 -2.18
N TYR A 401 -16.08 0.62 -1.92
CA TYR A 401 -16.52 -0.62 -2.59
C TYR A 401 -17.61 -1.38 -1.82
N TRP A 402 -17.98 -0.91 -0.63
CA TRP A 402 -19.17 -1.40 0.06
C TRP A 402 -20.43 -0.80 -0.56
N LYS A 403 -21.41 -1.67 -0.83
CA LYS A 403 -22.72 -1.31 -1.35
C LYS A 403 -23.78 -1.95 -0.47
N ALA A 404 -24.75 -1.16 -0.03
CA ALA A 404 -25.86 -1.65 0.79
C ALA A 404 -27.14 -1.77 -0.04
N TYR A 405 -27.96 -2.75 0.29
CA TYR A 405 -29.22 -3.04 -0.35
C TYR A 405 -30.28 -3.35 0.71
N ILE A 406 -31.51 -2.89 0.51
CA ILE A 406 -32.69 -3.34 1.27
C ILE A 406 -33.66 -4.00 0.28
N ASP A 407 -33.95 -5.27 0.52
CA ASP A 407 -34.80 -6.12 -0.33
C ASP A 407 -34.39 -6.06 -1.81
N GLY A 408 -33.08 -6.02 -2.06
CA GLY A 408 -32.48 -5.97 -3.39
C GLY A 408 -32.30 -4.57 -3.98
N ASN A 409 -32.84 -3.51 -3.38
CA ASN A 409 -32.68 -2.14 -3.85
C ASN A 409 -31.47 -1.46 -3.21
N GLU A 410 -30.57 -0.90 -4.02
CA GLU A 410 -29.38 -0.19 -3.52
C GLU A 410 -29.79 1.05 -2.72
N ILE A 411 -29.14 1.24 -1.57
CA ILE A 411 -29.33 2.41 -0.70
C ILE A 411 -27.98 3.08 -0.40
N SER A 412 -28.03 4.35 -0.02
CA SER A 412 -26.85 5.10 0.38
C SER A 412 -26.32 4.65 1.74
N ILE A 413 -25.00 4.62 1.88
CA ILE A 413 -24.30 4.39 3.15
C ILE A 413 -23.59 5.66 3.61
N GLY A 414 -23.83 6.05 4.86
CA GLY A 414 -23.09 7.09 5.56
C GLY A 414 -21.93 6.53 6.38
N ARG A 415 -21.27 7.41 7.14
CA ARG A 415 -20.21 7.04 8.10
C ARG A 415 -20.36 7.81 9.40
N ASN A 416 -20.09 7.15 10.53
CA ASN A 416 -20.00 7.84 11.81
C ASN A 416 -18.62 8.48 12.04
N GLN A 417 -18.41 9.10 13.20
CA GLN A 417 -17.12 9.70 13.60
C GLN A 417 -15.95 8.70 13.69
N PHE A 418 -16.23 7.40 13.75
CA PHE A 418 -15.26 6.30 13.75
C PHE A 418 -15.18 5.60 12.39
N GLY A 419 -15.67 6.23 11.32
CA GLY A 419 -15.59 5.68 9.96
C GLY A 419 -16.39 4.39 9.74
N MET A 420 -17.28 4.03 10.67
CA MET A 420 -18.13 2.83 10.57
C MET A 420 -19.40 3.14 9.79
N ILE A 421 -19.95 2.14 9.10
CA ILE A 421 -21.09 2.27 8.20
C ILE A 421 -22.36 2.66 8.97
N MET A 422 -23.00 3.74 8.54
CA MET A 422 -24.34 4.13 9.01
C MET A 422 -25.35 4.03 7.86
N VAL A 423 -26.55 3.57 8.18
CA VAL A 423 -27.62 3.34 7.20
C VAL A 423 -28.94 3.81 7.80
N ASP A 424 -29.68 4.64 7.06
CA ASP A 424 -31.03 5.02 7.44
C ASP A 424 -32.00 3.91 7.00
N LEU A 425 -32.79 3.41 7.94
CA LEU A 425 -33.70 2.30 7.74
C LEU A 425 -35.13 2.80 7.49
N PRO A 426 -35.83 2.28 6.47
CA PRO A 426 -37.23 2.61 6.25
C PRO A 426 -38.11 1.95 7.31
N ASP A 427 -39.27 2.56 7.62
CA ASP A 427 -40.32 1.94 8.44
C ASP A 427 -40.90 0.72 7.72
N LYS A 428 -40.32 -0.44 7.98
CA LYS A 428 -40.69 -1.70 7.36
C LYS A 428 -40.32 -2.89 8.24
N LYS A 429 -41.33 -3.70 8.54
CA LYS A 429 -41.15 -5.00 9.17
C LYS A 429 -40.64 -6.02 8.15
N ASP A 430 -39.87 -6.99 8.63
CA ASP A 430 -39.41 -8.15 7.85
C ASP A 430 -38.60 -7.75 6.60
N MET A 431 -37.62 -6.85 6.76
CA MET A 431 -36.73 -6.44 5.66
C MET A 431 -35.41 -7.21 5.68
N THR A 432 -34.85 -7.42 4.50
CA THR A 432 -33.51 -7.99 4.33
C THR A 432 -32.53 -6.87 3.96
N PHE A 433 -31.64 -6.54 4.88
CA PHE A 433 -30.49 -5.69 4.63
C PHE A 433 -29.32 -6.54 4.14
N GLU A 434 -28.67 -6.12 3.06
CA GLU A 434 -27.49 -6.79 2.52
C GLU A 434 -26.39 -5.78 2.23
N LEU A 435 -25.18 -6.05 2.73
CA LEU A 435 -23.97 -5.29 2.46
C LEU A 435 -23.02 -6.14 1.62
N ARG A 436 -22.70 -5.70 0.40
CA ARG A 436 -21.83 -6.39 -0.55
C ARG A 436 -20.56 -5.60 -0.82
N TYR A 437 -19.40 -6.24 -0.74
CA TYR A 437 -18.13 -5.67 -1.15
C TYR A 437 -17.87 -6.02 -2.60
N SER A 438 -17.76 -5.02 -3.47
CA SER A 438 -17.39 -5.21 -4.87
C SER A 438 -16.24 -4.28 -5.25
N SER A 439 -15.02 -4.82 -5.26
CA SER A 439 -13.82 -4.11 -5.71
C SER A 439 -13.69 -4.00 -7.23
N PHE A 440 -14.67 -4.52 -7.98
CA PHE A 440 -14.68 -4.45 -9.42
C PHE A 440 -15.02 -3.02 -9.88
N ASN A 441 -14.00 -2.25 -10.24
CA ASN A 441 -14.15 -0.96 -10.89
C ASN A 441 -14.06 -1.15 -12.42
N PRO A 442 -15.18 -1.15 -13.16
CA PRO A 442 -15.18 -1.38 -14.60
C PRO A 442 -14.37 -0.32 -15.35
N VAL A 443 -14.31 0.92 -14.86
CA VAL A 443 -13.50 1.99 -15.46
C VAL A 443 -12.02 1.66 -15.35
N THR A 444 -11.54 1.27 -14.17
CA THR A 444 -10.14 0.84 -13.97
C THR A 444 -9.78 -0.35 -14.85
N VAL A 445 -10.65 -1.36 -14.91
CA VAL A 445 -10.42 -2.55 -15.75
C VAL A 445 -10.34 -2.16 -17.23
N THR A 446 -11.23 -1.27 -17.68
CA THR A 446 -11.24 -0.77 -19.07
C THR A 446 -9.98 0.03 -19.40
N VAL A 447 -9.52 0.92 -18.51
CA VAL A 447 -8.28 1.69 -18.69
C VAL A 447 -7.06 0.76 -18.76
N ASN A 448 -7.01 -0.26 -17.90
CA ASN A 448 -5.93 -1.26 -17.93
C ASN A 448 -5.96 -2.08 -19.23
N LEU A 449 -7.14 -2.52 -19.68
CA LEU A 449 -7.30 -3.26 -20.94
C LEU A 449 -6.90 -2.41 -22.15
N LEU A 450 -7.29 -1.13 -22.19
CA LEU A 450 -6.87 -0.20 -23.24
C LEU A 450 -5.35 0.01 -23.22
N SER A 451 -4.76 0.16 -22.04
CA SER A 451 -3.31 0.32 -21.89
C SER A 451 -2.57 -0.94 -22.36
N PHE A 452 -3.08 -2.13 -22.03
CA PHE A 452 -2.54 -3.41 -22.49
C PHE A 452 -2.71 -3.59 -24.01
N LEU A 453 -3.83 -3.16 -24.58
CA LEU A 453 -4.07 -3.19 -26.02
C LEU A 453 -3.08 -2.29 -26.77
N VAL A 454 -2.85 -1.06 -26.29
CA VAL A 454 -1.84 -0.15 -26.85
C VAL A 454 -0.44 -0.78 -26.79
N PHE A 455 -0.11 -1.43 -25.68
CA PHE A 455 1.15 -2.16 -25.51
C PHE A 455 1.26 -3.37 -26.46
N PHE A 456 0.19 -4.16 -26.60
CA PHE A 456 0.17 -5.30 -27.50
C PHE A 456 0.34 -4.87 -28.96
N ILE A 457 -0.34 -3.81 -29.37
CA ILE A 457 -0.17 -3.20 -30.70
C ILE A 457 1.29 -2.78 -30.90
N TYR A 458 1.95 -2.20 -29.88
CA TYR A 458 3.38 -1.87 -29.96
C TYR A 458 4.27 -3.07 -30.19
N LEU A 459 4.07 -4.16 -29.44
CA LEU A 459 4.84 -5.39 -29.62
C LEU A 459 4.64 -5.98 -31.02
N VAL A 460 3.41 -6.00 -31.51
CA VAL A 460 3.08 -6.49 -32.86
C VAL A 460 3.75 -5.62 -33.93
N VAL A 461 3.70 -4.29 -33.81
CA VAL A 461 4.36 -3.37 -34.75
C VAL A 461 5.88 -3.54 -34.74
N LEU A 462 6.49 -3.68 -33.56
CA LEU A 462 7.92 -3.96 -33.43
C LEU A 462 8.32 -5.30 -34.06
N PHE A 463 7.54 -6.35 -33.78
CA PHE A 463 7.78 -7.69 -34.30
C PHE A 463 7.65 -7.73 -35.83
N TYR A 464 6.57 -7.14 -36.36
CA TYR A 464 6.33 -7.04 -37.80
C TYR A 464 7.43 -6.24 -38.52
N ARG A 465 7.86 -5.11 -37.94
CA ARG A 465 8.98 -4.34 -38.49
C ARG A 465 10.27 -5.14 -38.50
N LYS A 466 10.60 -5.86 -37.41
CA LYS A 466 11.82 -6.68 -37.34
C LYS A 466 11.82 -7.82 -38.35
N LEU A 467 10.65 -8.41 -38.63
CA LEU A 467 10.44 -9.36 -39.72
C LEU A 467 10.63 -8.71 -41.11
N SER A 468 10.10 -7.51 -41.32
CA SER A 468 10.23 -6.79 -42.60
C SER A 468 11.64 -6.27 -42.88
N THR A 469 12.44 -6.04 -41.84
CA THR A 469 13.86 -5.63 -41.95
C THR A 469 14.83 -6.80 -41.82
N ALA A 470 14.35 -8.02 -41.57
CA ALA A 470 15.18 -9.20 -41.64
C ALA A 470 15.65 -9.35 -43.09
N PRO A 471 16.95 -9.50 -43.37
CA PRO A 471 17.44 -9.60 -44.73
C PRO A 471 16.86 -10.88 -45.35
N GLY A 472 15.81 -10.72 -46.15
CA GLY A 472 15.38 -11.74 -47.08
C GLY A 472 16.58 -12.09 -47.93
N LYS A 473 17.00 -13.36 -47.87
CA LYS A 473 17.92 -13.96 -48.85
C LYS A 473 17.45 -13.50 -50.22
N ARG A 474 18.16 -12.53 -50.82
CA ARG A 474 18.11 -12.34 -52.28
C ARG A 474 18.71 -13.61 -52.86
N VAL A 475 17.82 -14.55 -53.17
CA VAL A 475 18.14 -15.66 -54.07
C VAL A 475 18.73 -15.00 -55.31
N SER A 476 20.00 -15.27 -55.58
CA SER A 476 20.65 -14.87 -56.81
C SER A 476 19.85 -15.50 -57.95
N LYS A 477 19.10 -14.68 -58.69
CA LYS A 477 18.78 -15.02 -60.06
C LYS A 477 20.08 -14.90 -60.85
N LYS A 478 20.83 -16.00 -60.91
CA LYS A 478 21.66 -16.30 -62.07
C LYS A 478 20.71 -16.60 -63.22
N LEU A 479 20.71 -15.73 -64.22
CA LEU A 479 20.66 -16.08 -65.63
C LEU A 479 21.49 -15.02 -66.36
#